data_AF-A0A1N6HL49-F1
#
_entry.id   AF-A0A1N6HL49-F1
#
_cell.length_a   1.000
_cell.length_b   1.000
_cell.length_c   1.000
_cell.angle_alpha   90.00
_cell.angle_beta   90.00
_cell.angle_gamma   90.00
#
_symmetry.space_group_name_H-M   'P 1'
#
loop_
_entity.id
_entity.type
_entity.pdbx_description
1 polymer ?
#
loop_
_entity_poly.entity_id
_entity_poly.type
_entity_poly.pdbx_seq_one_letter_code
_entity_poly.pdbx_strand_id
1 'polypeptide(L)' 'MIKNGLFTIAIGFVVVILGLTDFEGRQILMLGIGILLIILGFALYNKGEKKAD' A
#
# COMPACT_ATOMS: atom_id res chain seq x y z
N MET A 1 -8.38 -17.26 3.65
CA MET A 1 -7.29 -16.63 2.88
C MET A 1 -7.05 -15.28 3.51
N ILE A 2 -5.89 -15.04 4.13
CA ILE A 2 -5.63 -13.75 4.79
C ILE A 2 -5.67 -12.65 3.72
N LYS A 3 -6.81 -11.95 3.66
CA LYS A 3 -6.87 -10.49 3.59
C LYS A 3 -5.92 -9.88 2.56
N ASN A 4 -6.17 -10.12 1.28
CA ASN A 4 -5.40 -9.52 0.17
C ASN A 4 -5.28 -7.99 0.31
N GLY A 5 -6.29 -7.34 0.87
CA GLY A 5 -6.26 -5.90 1.18
C GLY A 5 -5.22 -5.53 2.24
N LEU A 6 -5.22 -6.22 3.39
CA LEU A 6 -4.27 -5.96 4.48
C LEU A 6 -2.81 -6.19 4.05
N PHE A 7 -2.56 -7.24 3.27
CA PHE A 7 -1.24 -7.52 2.72
C PHE A 7 -0.77 -6.41 1.75
N THR A 8 -1.67 -5.93 0.89
CA THR A 8 -1.37 -4.85 -0.06
C THR A 8 -1.07 -3.53 0.65
N ILE A 9 -1.80 -3.23 1.75
CA ILE A 9 -1.52 -2.08 2.62
C ILE A 9 -0.12 -2.19 3.23
N ALA A 10 0.25 -3.36 3.76
CA ALA A 10 1.57 -3.58 4.36
C ALA A 10 2.71 -3.37 3.36
N ILE A 11 2.57 -3.90 2.13
CA ILE A 11 3.54 -3.64 1.05
C ILE A 11 3.62 -2.14 0.74
N GLY A 12 2.47 -1.46 0.64
CA GLY A 12 2.44 -0.02 0.40
C GLY A 12 3.22 0.77 1.46
N PHE A 13 3.09 0.42 2.74
CA PHE A 13 3.88 1.03 3.82
C PHE A 13 5.38 0.78 3.68
N VAL A 14 5.79 -0.44 3.34
CA VAL A 14 7.21 -0.76 3.10
C VAL A 14 7.78 0.10 1.96
N VAL A 15 7.03 0.25 0.86
CA VAL A 15 7.44 1.08 -0.28
C VAL A 15 7.54 2.56 0.10
N VAL A 16 6.62 3.07 0.93
CA VAL A 16 6.72 4.45 1.46
C VAL A 16 7.98 4.63 2.29
N ILE A 17 8.30 3.69 3.19
CA ILE A 17 9.52 3.76 4.02
C ILE A 17 10.76 3.78 3.13
N LEU A 18 10.84 2.88 2.13
CA LEU A 18 11.95 2.85 1.19
C LEU A 18 12.06 4.16 0.39
N GLY A 19 10.93 4.71 -0.04
CA GLY A 19 10.89 6.01 -0.72
C GLY A 19 11.37 7.16 0.17
N LEU A 20 11.04 7.16 1.47
CA LEU A 20 11.51 8.16 2.42
C LEU A 20 13.03 8.06 2.69
N THR A 21 13.59 6.86 2.58
CA THR A 21 15.03 6.62 2.79
C THR A 21 15.88 6.78 1.52
N ASP A 22 15.26 6.96 0.36
CA ASP A 22 15.98 7.10 -0.91
C ASP A 22 16.49 8.53 -1.13
N PHE A 23 17.79 8.64 -1.41
CA PHE A 23 18.48 9.90 -1.68
C PHE A 23 18.77 10.13 -3.17
N GLU A 24 18.44 9.16 -4.04
CA GLU A 24 18.76 9.21 -5.48
C GLU A 24 17.71 9.94 -6.35
N GLY A 25 16.82 10.71 -5.73
CA GLY A 25 15.82 11.54 -6.44
C GLY A 25 14.62 10.78 -7.00
N ARG A 26 14.53 9.45 -6.84
CA ARG A 26 13.31 8.66 -7.16
C ARG A 26 12.30 8.65 -6.01
N GLN A 27 12.60 9.35 -4.91
CA GLN A 27 11.76 9.50 -3.72
C GLN A 27 10.30 9.79 -4.05
N ILE A 28 10.02 10.83 -4.85
CA ILE A 28 8.63 11.24 -5.17
C ILE A 28 7.87 10.12 -5.88
N LEU A 29 8.54 9.39 -6.79
CA LEU A 29 7.95 8.27 -7.52
C LEU A 29 7.63 7.10 -6.59
N MET A 30 8.56 6.72 -5.71
CA MET A 30 8.35 5.65 -4.74
C MET A 30 7.26 6.00 -3.72
N LEU A 31 7.22 7.23 -3.24
CA LEU A 31 6.16 7.72 -2.36
C LEU A 31 4.80 7.66 -3.05
N GLY A 32 4.71 8.10 -4.31
CA GLY A 32 3.49 8.02 -5.11
C GLY A 32 2.99 6.58 -5.26
N ILE A 33 3.88 5.64 -5.58
CA ILE A 33 3.54 4.21 -5.71
C ILE A 33 3.09 3.63 -4.37
N GLY A 34 3.79 3.94 -3.28
CA GLY A 34 3.45 3.45 -1.94
C GLY A 34 2.07 3.93 -1.48
N ILE A 35 1.76 5.21 -1.68
CA ILE A 35 0.43 5.78 -1.36
C ILE A 35 -0.66 5.10 -2.20
N LEU A 36 -0.42 4.88 -3.50
CA LEU A 36 -1.36 4.19 -4.38
C LEU A 36 -1.65 2.76 -3.90
N LEU A 37 -0.61 2.02 -3.50
CA LEU A 37 -0.76 0.67 -2.96
C LEU A 37 -1.57 0.65 -1.66
N ILE A 38 -1.38 1.62 -0.77
CA ILE A 38 -2.18 1.75 0.46
C ILE A 38 -3.65 2.00 0.13
N ILE A 39 -3.95 2.91 -0.81
CA ILE A 39 -5.32 3.22 -1.23
C ILE A 39 -5.98 1.99 -1.87
N LEU A 40 -5.29 1.31 -2.78
CA LEU A 40 -5.80 0.09 -3.42
C LEU A 40 -6.00 -1.04 -2.42
N GLY A 41 -5.05 -1.23 -1.51
CA GLY A 41 -5.17 -2.21 -0.43
C GLY A 41 -6.33 -1.91 0.50
N PHE A 42 -6.57 -0.64 0.84
CA PHE A 42 -7.73 -0.20 1.60
C PHE A 42 -9.05 -0.46 0.85
N ALA A 43 -9.10 -0.16 -0.44
CA ALA A 43 -10.28 -0.44 -1.27
C ALA A 43 -10.57 -1.95 -1.35
N LEU A 44 -9.53 -2.78 -1.52
CA LEU A 44 -9.65 -4.24 -1.53
C LEU A 44 -10.08 -4.80 -0.17
N TYR A 45 -9.52 -4.27 0.92
CA TYR A 45 -9.92 -4.61 2.28
C TYR A 45 -11.40 -4.30 2.49
N ASN A 46 -11.81 -3.07 2.16
CA ASN A 46 -13.18 -2.61 2.39
C ASN A 46 -14.20 -3.27 1.45
N LYS A 47 -13.82 -3.63 0.21
CA LYS A 47 -14.71 -4.29 -0.76
C LYS A 47 -14.80 -5.80 -0.53
N GLY A 48 -13.69 -6.43 -0.14
CA GLY A 48 -13.58 -7.89 0.02
C GLY A 48 -13.96 -8.39 1.41
N GLU A 49 -13.63 -7.64 2.47
CA GLU A 49 -13.88 -8.08 3.86
C GLU A 49 -15.20 -7.56 4.42
N LYS A 50 -15.65 -6.33 4.11
CA LYS A 50 -16.97 -5.87 4.58
C LYS A 50 -18.15 -6.57 3.92
N LYS A 51 -17.95 -7.31 2.82
CA LYS A 51 -19.03 -8.12 2.21
C LYS A 51 -19.18 -9.50 2.86
N ALA A 52 -18.25 -9.87 3.75
CA ALA A 52 -18.26 -11.16 4.42
C ALA A 52 -18.92 -11.10 5.82
N ASP A 53 -19.34 -9.91 6.27
CA ASP A 53 -20.21 -9.69 7.44
C ASP A 53 -21.65 -9.35 7.00
#